data_AF-A0A7C4HPJ2-F1
#
_entry.id   AF-A0A7C4HPJ2-F1
#
_cell.length_a   1.000
_cell.length_b   1.000
_cell.length_c   1.000
_cell.angle_alpha   90.00
_cell.angle_beta   90.00
_cell.angle_gamma   90.00
#
_symmetry.space_group_name_H-M   'P 1'
#
loop_
_entity.id
_entity.type
_entity.pdbx_description
1 polymer ?
#
loop_
_entity_poly.entity_id
_entity_poly.type
_entity_poly.pdbx_seq_one_letter_code
_entity_poly.pdbx_strand_id
1 'polypeptide(L)'
;GGVDVGKVKFDAAYLGVKKHHRLMTICFCCSCCCLARGIHYAPKDVRDVMVKLEGVEVRNVGECLGCGACVEVCIFHQRKIIDGKAVTGDECKGCGRCASACPNDVIEVRVDNPEYIKQCIDRISAFVNIKGDATGDQGRS
;
A
#
# COMPACT_ATOMS: atom_id res chain seq x y z
N GLY A 1 -0.81 1.07 10.15
CA GLY A 1 0.23 1.28 9.10
C GLY A 1 -0.32 0.74 7.80
N GLY A 2 0.02 1.35 6.66
CA GLY A 2 -0.33 0.79 5.34
C GLY A 2 0.63 -0.32 4.93
N VAL A 3 0.26 -1.17 3.97
CA VAL A 3 1.14 -2.22 3.43
C VAL A 3 1.26 -2.05 1.93
N ASP A 4 2.50 -1.92 1.43
CA ASP A 4 2.82 -1.87 0.01
C ASP A 4 3.71 -3.05 -0.37
N VAL A 5 3.53 -3.62 -1.56
CA VAL A 5 4.31 -4.75 -2.07
C VAL A 5 4.83 -4.44 -3.46
N GLY A 6 6.14 -4.53 -3.69
CA GLY A 6 6.75 -4.18 -4.97
C GLY A 6 8.20 -4.62 -5.13
N LYS A 7 8.84 -4.22 -6.24
CA LYS A 7 10.28 -4.44 -6.48
C LYS A 7 10.99 -3.10 -6.44
N VAL A 8 11.78 -2.86 -5.40
CA VAL A 8 12.49 -1.59 -5.22
C VAL A 8 13.97 -1.79 -5.55
N LYS A 9 14.45 -1.15 -6.63
CA LYS A 9 15.86 -1.26 -7.07
C LYS A 9 16.84 -0.79 -5.98
N PHE A 10 16.43 0.21 -5.20
CA PHE A 10 17.21 0.70 -4.06
C PHE A 10 17.47 -0.41 -3.04
N ASP A 11 16.44 -1.18 -2.67
CA ASP A 11 16.57 -2.29 -1.73
C ASP A 11 17.54 -3.35 -2.25
N ALA A 12 17.48 -3.65 -3.55
CA ALA A 12 18.40 -4.59 -4.17
C ALA A 12 19.85 -4.07 -4.14
N ALA A 13 20.06 -2.78 -4.38
CA ALA A 13 21.38 -2.17 -4.30
C ALA A 13 21.92 -2.14 -2.86
N TYR A 14 21.09 -1.74 -1.90
CA TYR A 14 21.43 -1.68 -0.49
C TYR A 14 21.78 -3.06 0.09
N LEU A 15 21.04 -4.10 -0.30
CA LEU A 15 21.26 -5.48 0.15
C LEU A 15 22.29 -6.24 -0.70
N GLY A 16 22.98 -5.57 -1.64
CA GLY A 16 23.99 -6.22 -2.49
C GLY A 16 23.43 -7.28 -3.46
N VAL A 17 22.13 -7.26 -3.73
CA VAL A 17 21.46 -8.20 -4.63
C VAL A 17 21.72 -7.79 -6.08
N LYS A 18 22.70 -8.45 -6.71
CA LYS A 18 23.08 -8.20 -8.12
C LYS A 18 21.92 -8.35 -9.11
N LYS A 19 20.97 -9.25 -8.82
CA LYS A 19 19.78 -9.53 -9.64
C LYS A 19 18.53 -8.80 -9.13
N HIS A 20 18.52 -7.47 -9.19
CA HIS A 20 17.48 -6.58 -8.64
C HIS A 20 16.01 -6.98 -8.91
N HIS A 21 15.69 -7.51 -10.10
CA HIS A 21 14.38 -8.08 -10.46
C HIS A 21 13.89 -9.31 -9.66
N ARG A 22 14.73 -9.92 -8.81
CA ARG A 22 14.38 -11.09 -7.97
C ARG A 22 14.09 -10.76 -6.51
N LEU A 23 14.23 -9.50 -6.11
CA LEU A 23 13.94 -9.06 -4.75
C LEU A 23 12.53 -8.46 -4.70
N MET A 24 11.68 -9.07 -3.88
CA MET A 24 10.36 -8.53 -3.53
C MET A 24 10.47 -7.79 -2.19
N THR A 25 10.01 -6.55 -2.19
CA THR A 25 9.94 -5.67 -1.03
C THR A 25 8.49 -5.62 -0.54
N ILE A 26 8.29 -5.85 0.76
CA ILE A 26 7.03 -5.57 1.45
C ILE A 26 7.32 -4.42 2.43
N CYS A 27 6.70 -3.28 2.21
CA CYS A 27 6.84 -2.11 3.06
C CYS A 27 5.60 -1.99 3.95
N PHE A 28 5.81 -1.88 5.25
CA PHE A 28 4.79 -1.37 6.16
C PHE A 28 4.98 0.14 6.25
N CYS A 29 4.13 0.91 5.58
CA CYS A 29 4.04 2.36 5.64
C CYS A 29 3.81 2.85 7.08
N CYS A 30 4.88 2.95 7.86
CA CYS A 30 4.96 3.68 9.12
C CYS A 30 5.43 5.11 8.85
N SER A 31 4.96 6.08 9.64
CA SER A 31 5.36 7.49 9.55
C SER A 31 6.86 7.73 9.77
N CYS A 32 7.57 6.80 10.41
CA CYS A 32 8.88 7.12 10.98
C CYS A 32 10.11 6.71 10.17
N CYS A 33 10.07 5.79 9.19
CA CYS A 33 11.35 5.25 8.67
C CYS A 33 11.42 4.64 7.26
N CYS A 34 10.63 5.04 6.25
CA CYS A 34 10.78 4.43 4.92
C CYS A 34 10.87 5.42 3.76
N LEU A 35 11.62 5.04 2.73
CA LEU A 35 11.78 5.64 1.40
C LEU A 35 10.49 6.32 0.87
N ALA A 36 9.32 5.80 1.22
CA ALA A 36 8.00 6.33 0.89
C ALA A 36 7.75 7.78 1.34
N ARG A 37 8.32 8.28 2.46
CA ARG A 37 8.15 9.70 2.82
C ARG A 37 8.77 10.62 1.76
N GLY A 38 9.89 10.21 1.18
CA GLY A 38 10.55 10.95 0.11
C GLY A 38 9.76 10.93 -1.20
N ILE A 39 8.99 9.87 -1.46
CA ILE A 39 8.26 9.72 -2.72
C ILE A 39 7.21 10.82 -2.92
N HIS A 40 6.62 11.36 -1.85
CA HIS A 40 5.66 12.45 -1.96
C HIS A 40 6.27 13.70 -2.61
N TYR A 41 7.54 13.98 -2.31
CA TYR A 41 8.30 15.09 -2.87
C TYR A 41 8.93 14.76 -4.23
N ALA A 42 8.88 13.51 -4.66
CA ALA A 42 9.44 13.09 -5.92
C ALA A 42 8.58 13.61 -7.11
N PRO A 43 9.19 13.78 -8.28
CA PRO A 43 8.47 14.03 -9.54
C PRO A 43 7.33 13.03 -9.79
N LYS A 44 6.31 13.44 -10.56
CA LYS A 44 5.09 12.62 -10.77
C LYS A 44 5.43 11.24 -11.36
N ASP A 45 6.34 11.19 -12.33
CA ASP A 45 6.85 9.95 -12.94
C ASP A 45 7.43 8.97 -11.91
N VAL A 46 8.09 9.47 -10.87
CA VAL A 46 8.61 8.65 -9.77
C VAL A 46 7.48 8.24 -8.80
N ARG A 47 6.46 9.08 -8.59
CA ARG A 47 5.29 8.72 -7.76
C ARG A 47 4.39 7.68 -8.41
N ASP A 48 4.33 7.69 -9.75
CA ASP A 48 3.48 6.80 -10.54
C ASP A 48 3.99 5.34 -10.52
N VAL A 49 5.27 5.12 -10.20
CA VAL A 49 5.81 3.75 -10.01
C VAL A 49 5.24 3.07 -8.75
N MET A 50 4.74 3.85 -7.81
CA MET A 50 4.11 3.36 -6.59
C MET A 50 2.60 3.42 -6.78
N VAL A 51 2.04 2.28 -7.14
CA VAL A 51 0.61 2.14 -7.45
C VAL A 51 -0.14 1.61 -6.25
N LYS A 52 -1.40 2.03 -6.13
CA LYS A 52 -2.36 1.40 -5.24
C LYS A 52 -2.54 -0.05 -5.68
N LEU A 53 -2.68 -0.93 -4.71
CA LEU A 53 -2.98 -2.32 -4.96
C LEU A 53 -4.35 -2.48 -5.65
N GLU A 54 -4.42 -3.34 -6.65
CA GLU A 54 -5.61 -3.54 -7.49
C GLU A 54 -6.83 -3.91 -6.64
N GLY A 55 -8.01 -3.39 -6.99
CA GLY A 55 -9.25 -3.67 -6.25
C GLY A 55 -9.36 -3.03 -4.86
N VAL A 56 -8.30 -2.40 -4.34
CA VAL A 56 -8.38 -1.64 -3.08
C VAL A 56 -9.07 -0.30 -3.33
N GLU A 57 -10.09 0.00 -2.54
CA GLU A 57 -10.78 1.28 -2.56
C GLU A 57 -10.86 1.90 -1.15
N VAL A 58 -10.81 3.23 -1.11
CA VAL A 58 -11.02 4.00 0.12
C VAL A 58 -12.24 4.88 -0.08
N ARG A 59 -13.31 4.58 0.65
CA ARG A 59 -14.61 5.25 0.48
C ARG A 59 -15.19 5.72 1.80
N ASN A 60 -16.06 6.71 1.73
CA ASN A 60 -16.84 7.12 2.89
C ASN A 60 -18.15 6.33 2.89
N VAL A 61 -18.52 5.75 4.03
CA VAL A 61 -19.70 4.87 4.16
C VAL A 61 -20.76 5.40 5.12
N GLY A 62 -20.56 6.60 5.66
CA GLY A 62 -21.50 7.23 6.59
C GLY A 62 -21.40 8.76 6.56
N GLU A 63 -22.05 9.39 7.53
CA GLU A 63 -22.12 10.85 7.63
C GLU A 63 -20.77 11.46 8.00
N CYS A 64 -20.17 12.14 7.02
CA CYS A 64 -18.92 12.87 7.23
C CYS A 64 -19.19 14.25 7.80
N LEU A 65 -18.65 14.52 8.99
CA LEU A 65 -18.78 15.81 9.68
C LEU A 65 -17.70 16.84 9.30
N GLY A 66 -16.88 16.56 8.29
CA GLY A 66 -15.87 17.52 7.81
C GLY A 66 -14.73 17.84 8.78
N CYS A 67 -14.50 17.02 9.81
CA CYS A 67 -13.57 17.31 10.91
C CYS A 67 -12.07 17.37 10.51
N GLY A 68 -11.71 16.99 9.28
CA GLY A 68 -10.34 17.13 8.79
C GLY A 68 -9.32 16.10 9.31
N ALA A 69 -9.65 15.25 10.30
CA ALA A 69 -8.70 14.27 10.85
C ALA A 69 -8.05 13.35 9.79
N CYS A 70 -8.82 12.96 8.76
CA CYS A 70 -8.32 12.16 7.65
C CYS A 70 -7.32 12.90 6.73
N VAL A 71 -7.39 14.23 6.68
CA VAL A 71 -6.49 15.10 5.90
C VAL A 71 -5.13 15.16 6.59
N GLU A 72 -5.12 15.40 7.90
CA GLU A 72 -3.90 15.52 8.72
C GLU A 72 -3.00 14.28 8.64
N VAL A 73 -3.60 13.08 8.62
CA VAL A 73 -2.85 11.82 8.59
C VAL A 73 -2.48 11.37 7.17
N CYS A 74 -2.96 12.05 6.12
CA CYS A 74 -2.76 11.64 4.74
C CYS A 74 -1.41 12.15 4.20
N ILE A 75 -0.38 11.33 4.34
CA ILE A 75 0.97 11.63 3.82
C ILE A 75 1.00 11.84 2.30
N PHE A 76 0.05 11.26 1.54
CA PHE A 76 -0.07 11.43 0.09
C PHE A 76 -0.85 12.68 -0.33
N HIS A 77 -1.43 13.43 0.62
CA HIS A 77 -2.28 14.59 0.37
C HIS A 77 -3.49 14.28 -0.54
N GLN A 78 -4.02 13.06 -0.44
CA GLN A 78 -5.14 12.55 -1.25
C GLN A 78 -6.48 12.58 -0.51
N ARG A 79 -6.52 13.12 0.70
CA ARG A 79 -7.77 13.43 1.41
C ARG A 79 -7.93 14.94 1.44
N LYS A 80 -9.09 15.44 1.05
CA LYS A 80 -9.46 16.86 1.08
C LYS A 80 -10.85 17.01 1.68
N ILE A 81 -11.14 18.14 2.31
CA ILE A 81 -12.51 18.50 2.66
C ILE A 81 -13.07 19.39 1.55
N ILE A 82 -14.15 18.95 0.91
CA ILE A 82 -14.88 19.67 -0.14
C ILE A 82 -16.35 19.65 0.28
N ASP A 83 -16.98 20.82 0.30
CA ASP A 83 -18.39 20.99 0.72
C ASP A 83 -18.72 20.30 2.06
N GLY A 84 -17.80 20.43 3.02
CA GLY A 84 -17.94 19.84 4.36
C GLY A 84 -17.75 18.33 4.44
N LYS A 85 -17.42 17.65 3.32
CA LYS A 85 -17.21 16.19 3.28
C LYS A 85 -15.80 15.84 2.85
N ALA A 86 -15.29 14.73 3.37
CA ALA A 86 -13.99 14.22 2.95
C ALA A 86 -14.07 13.59 1.56
N VAL A 87 -13.15 13.94 0.66
CA VAL A 87 -13.05 13.40 -0.70
C VAL A 87 -11.69 12.74 -0.88
N THR A 88 -11.67 11.57 -1.54
CA THR A 88 -10.46 10.83 -1.91
C THR A 88 -10.03 11.24 -3.33
N GLY A 89 -8.78 11.62 -3.52
CA GLY A 89 -8.19 11.89 -4.84
C GLY A 89 -7.72 10.61 -5.56
N ASP A 90 -7.54 10.72 -6.87
CA ASP A 90 -7.23 9.58 -7.76
C ASP A 90 -5.85 8.95 -7.51
N GLU A 91 -4.91 9.74 -6.99
CA GLU A 91 -3.57 9.29 -6.63
C GLU A 91 -3.50 8.63 -5.25
N CYS A 92 -4.66 8.31 -4.64
CA CYS A 92 -4.74 7.60 -3.37
C CYS A 92 -4.07 6.23 -3.46
N LYS A 93 -3.16 5.96 -2.53
CA LYS A 93 -2.41 4.69 -2.48
C LYS A 93 -3.08 3.61 -1.61
N GLY A 94 -4.28 3.87 -1.09
CA GLY A 94 -5.06 2.85 -0.38
C GLY A 94 -4.56 2.47 1.03
N CYS A 95 -3.63 3.23 1.61
CA CYS A 95 -2.95 2.87 2.87
C CYS A 95 -3.83 2.80 4.14
N GLY A 96 -5.09 3.23 4.08
CA GLY A 96 -6.05 3.13 5.19
C GLY A 96 -5.84 4.04 6.40
N ARG A 97 -4.82 4.90 6.44
CA ARG A 97 -4.57 5.80 7.58
C ARG A 97 -5.76 6.70 7.92
N CYS A 98 -6.48 7.13 6.89
CA CYS A 98 -7.69 7.94 7.03
C CYS A 98 -8.84 7.19 7.70
N ALA A 99 -8.98 5.89 7.45
CA ALA A 99 -9.95 5.04 8.14
C ALA A 99 -9.63 4.97 9.64
N SER A 100 -8.38 4.63 9.98
CA SER A 100 -7.95 4.54 11.39
C SER A 100 -8.00 5.86 12.17
N ALA A 101 -7.93 7.00 11.47
CA ALA A 101 -7.95 8.32 12.11
C ALA A 101 -9.34 8.95 12.16
N CYS A 102 -10.35 8.35 11.53
CA CYS A 102 -11.68 8.92 11.49
C CYS A 102 -12.34 8.74 12.86
N PRO A 103 -12.66 9.81 13.61
CA PRO A 103 -13.28 9.66 14.92
C PRO A 103 -14.73 9.17 14.88
N ASN A 104 -15.34 9.15 13.68
CA ASN A 104 -16.72 8.72 13.46
C ASN A 104 -16.80 7.39 12.70
N ASP A 105 -15.66 6.75 12.40
CA ASP A 105 -15.59 5.47 11.68
C ASP A 105 -16.32 5.44 10.33
N VAL A 106 -16.47 6.60 9.66
CA VAL A 106 -17.20 6.71 8.39
C VAL A 106 -16.33 6.54 7.14
N ILE A 107 -15.09 6.08 7.29
CA ILE A 107 -14.15 5.83 6.18
C ILE A 107 -13.73 4.37 6.23
N GLU A 108 -13.92 3.66 5.12
CA GLU A 108 -13.56 2.25 5.00
C GLU A 108 -12.52 2.03 3.89
N VAL A 109 -11.67 1.03 4.09
CA VAL A 109 -10.85 0.42 3.05
C VAL A 109 -11.51 -0.91 2.66
N ARG A 110 -11.87 -1.06 1.40
CA ARG A 110 -12.50 -2.29 0.90
C ARG A 110 -11.75 -2.88 -0.27
N VAL A 111 -11.98 -4.17 -0.44
CA VAL A 111 -11.63 -4.94 -1.63
C VAL A 111 -12.88 -5.69 -2.04
N ASP A 112 -13.54 -5.25 -3.09
CA ASP A 112 -14.85 -5.75 -3.50
C ASP A 112 -14.73 -6.90 -4.55
N ASN A 113 -13.57 -7.57 -4.60
CA ASN A 113 -13.30 -8.71 -5.49
C ASN A 113 -13.09 -10.00 -4.65
N PRO A 114 -14.01 -10.98 -4.71
CA PRO A 114 -13.90 -12.21 -3.92
C PRO A 114 -12.72 -13.10 -4.33
N GLU A 115 -12.26 -13.02 -5.58
CA GLU A 115 -11.09 -13.75 -6.09
C GLU A 115 -9.77 -13.03 -5.79
N TYR A 116 -9.81 -11.84 -5.22
CA TYR A 116 -8.65 -10.97 -5.06
C TYR A 116 -7.49 -11.63 -4.31
N ILE A 117 -7.77 -12.33 -3.21
CA ILE A 117 -6.74 -13.02 -2.43
C ILE A 117 -6.04 -14.08 -3.29
N LYS A 118 -6.82 -14.87 -4.04
CA LYS A 118 -6.30 -15.87 -4.96
C LYS A 118 -5.45 -15.22 -6.06
N GLN A 119 -5.93 -14.14 -6.67
CA GLN A 119 -5.18 -13.41 -7.71
C GLN A 119 -3.89 -12.80 -7.17
N CYS A 120 -3.90 -12.27 -5.95
CA CYS A 120 -2.69 -11.77 -5.29
C CYS A 120 -1.68 -12.88 -5.03
N ILE A 121 -2.14 -14.04 -4.56
CA ILE A 121 -1.30 -15.23 -4.38
C ILE A 121 -0.73 -15.67 -5.73
N ASP A 122 -1.56 -15.84 -6.77
CA ASP A 122 -1.14 -16.24 -8.11
C ASP A 122 -0.07 -15.28 -8.67
N ARG A 123 -0.27 -13.96 -8.51
CA ARG A 123 0.68 -12.92 -8.92
C ARG A 123 2.00 -13.00 -8.15
N ILE A 124 1.96 -13.17 -6.83
CA ILE A 124 3.16 -13.28 -5.99
C ILE A 124 3.93 -14.55 -6.33
N SER A 125 3.24 -15.70 -6.40
CA SER A 125 3.80 -17.02 -6.73
C SER A 125 4.45 -17.07 -8.11
N ALA A 126 4.01 -16.26 -9.07
CA ALA A 126 4.68 -16.13 -10.36
C ALA A 126 6.11 -15.53 -10.25
N PHE A 127 6.44 -14.86 -9.14
CA PHE A 127 7.73 -14.20 -8.93
C PHE A 127 8.56 -14.76 -7.77
N VAL A 128 8.00 -15.64 -6.94
CA VAL A 128 8.67 -16.21 -5.76
C VAL A 128 8.67 -17.73 -5.80
N ASN A 129 9.79 -18.34 -5.44
CA ASN A 129 9.85 -19.79 -5.24
C ASN A 129 9.41 -20.09 -3.81
N ILE A 130 8.14 -20.46 -3.62
CA ILE A 130 7.66 -20.96 -2.34
C ILE A 130 8.09 -22.42 -2.23
N LYS A 131 9.18 -22.70 -1.51
CA LYS A 131 9.47 -24.08 -1.08
C LYS A 131 8.49 -24.40 0.06
N GLY A 132 7.30 -24.87 -0.28
CA GLY A 132 6.25 -25.15 0.70
C GLY A 132 5.10 -26.04 0.22
N ASP A 133 5.09 -26.43 -1.06
CA ASP A 133 4.05 -27.30 -1.59
C ASP A 133 4.56 -28.76 -1.56
N ALA A 134 4.35 -29.40 -0.41
CA ALA A 134 4.40 -30.84 -0.12
C ALA A 134 5.38 -31.71 -0.95
N THR A 135 6.67 -31.71 -0.62
CA THR A 135 7.57 -32.88 -0.57
C THR A 135 8.99 -32.43 -0.21
N GLY A 136 9.56 -32.99 0.85
CA GLY A 136 10.99 -32.89 1.15
C GLY A 136 11.37 -31.77 2.13
N ASP A 137 11.07 -31.97 3.40
CA ASP A 137 12.04 -31.63 4.44
C ASP A 137 13.29 -32.50 4.23
N GLN A 138 14.28 -31.94 3.54
CA GLN A 138 15.67 -32.37 3.71
C GLN A 138 16.54 -31.13 3.83
N GLY A 139 16.87 -30.83 5.09
CA GLY A 139 18.22 -30.47 5.48
C GLY A 139 18.63 -29.04 5.13
N ARG A 140 18.76 -28.22 6.18
CA ARG A 140 19.76 -27.16 6.21
C ARG A 140 20.40 -27.10 7.60
N SER A 141 21.57 -27.75 7.66
CA SER A 141 22.74 -27.56 8.55
C SER A 141 22.47 -27.20 10.00
#